data_AF-A0A5T1S3X7-F1
#
_entry.id   AF-A0A5T1S3X7-F1
#
_cell.length_a   1.000
_cell.length_b   1.000
_cell.length_c   1.000
_cell.angle_alpha   90.00
_cell.angle_beta   90.00
_cell.angle_gamma   90.00
#
_symmetry.space_group_name_H-M   'P 1'
#
loop_
_entity.id
_entity.type
_entity.pdbx_description
1 polymer ?
#
loop_
_entity_poly.entity_id
_entity_poly.type
_entity_poly.pdbx_seq_one_letter_code
_entity_poly.pdbx_strand_id
1 'polypeptide(L)'
;SFIEIKLGHEILENEKETIKRDFINYFLGNIIEDKYRIYINAFIIENENNEVLKNIANGIIVYNGLLYQNTFEERKFEYLKVYLNMEIIFHYMGYNGILFKQIVDELFEIIDSINKKKKFIQLCYTPEVKNRIDEFFEAILKNLSIQKNTASEKIIEKCGKDAIKIRLEKRNLYNKISQNGFMQEKELPEINYVESNSQYNIISIETLEKNKEIENIEEKLEFLNKLSIVRKNYNCTIENAKYILLTEDKDYNKISNSIKNNKEQKIPLVVNIQYLTNILWYKIGGKFTNKKEIPLLFKADSRAKFSMALEMHNCKDLLYKEINERQKEIDIPDAEEIIYEIKSISTNPDNIDSDAAEFILEIFSKGLDVFIKKQENEKNEKKQLEDENRNLRKEYEALSQKITEMTQQQLDKERQIEKENTIEKLKKKIIKHKAMQYGIFIVIVIVIVCGFIFIPKEWLEEISFWLSIIGSGGGLTGGGLWLYKHFQKKIETMQNKIKETNND
;
A
#
# COMPACT_ATOMS: atom_id res chain seq x y z
N SER A 1 19.30 -18.49 20.13
CA SER A 1 17.96 -18.81 19.62
C SER A 1 17.35 -17.70 18.78
N PHE A 2 17.01 -16.51 19.31
CA PHE A 2 16.32 -15.47 18.52
C PHE A 2 17.04 -15.09 17.21
N ILE A 3 18.33 -14.72 17.32
CA ILE A 3 19.14 -14.31 16.16
C ILE A 3 19.33 -15.47 15.18
N GLU A 4 19.56 -16.69 15.67
CA GLU A 4 19.71 -17.91 14.85
C GLU A 4 18.44 -18.19 14.02
N ILE A 5 17.26 -18.02 14.62
CA ILE A 5 15.98 -18.17 13.91
C ILE A 5 15.87 -17.14 12.78
N LYS A 6 16.20 -15.87 13.06
CA LYS A 6 16.11 -14.80 12.05
C LYS A 6 17.17 -14.93 10.95
N LEU A 7 18.35 -15.47 11.27
CA LEU A 7 19.43 -15.71 10.32
C LEU A 7 19.29 -17.02 9.52
N GLY A 8 18.45 -17.96 9.98
CA GLY A 8 18.27 -19.27 9.35
C GLY A 8 19.47 -20.21 9.46
N HIS A 9 20.45 -19.90 10.31
CA HIS A 9 21.63 -20.73 10.57
C HIS A 9 22.09 -20.61 12.02
N GLU A 10 22.82 -21.62 12.50
CA GLU A 10 23.42 -21.61 13.83
C GLU A 10 24.59 -20.62 13.89
N ILE A 11 24.68 -19.90 15.01
CA ILE A 11 25.74 -18.92 15.24
C ILE A 11 26.93 -19.62 15.90
N LEU A 12 28.14 -19.29 15.47
CA LEU A 12 29.37 -19.86 16.02
C LEU A 12 29.58 -19.43 17.49
N GLU A 13 30.27 -20.25 18.28
CA GLU A 13 30.41 -20.01 19.73
C GLU A 13 31.15 -18.68 20.06
N ASN A 14 32.15 -18.31 19.27
CA ASN A 14 32.84 -17.03 19.39
C ASN A 14 31.91 -15.82 19.11
N GLU A 15 30.95 -15.99 18.22
CA GLU A 15 29.96 -14.96 17.91
C GLU A 15 28.89 -14.86 19.01
N LYS A 16 28.52 -15.97 19.66
CA LYS A 16 27.61 -15.95 20.82
C LYS A 16 28.18 -15.11 21.97
N GLU A 17 29.47 -15.24 22.28
CA GLU A 17 30.12 -14.39 23.29
C GLU A 17 30.14 -12.91 22.87
N THR A 18 30.32 -12.63 21.57
CA THR A 18 30.23 -11.27 21.02
C THR A 18 28.83 -10.70 21.18
N ILE A 19 27.79 -11.46 20.81
CA ILE A 19 26.39 -11.07 20.96
C ILE A 19 26.05 -10.80 22.43
N LYS A 20 26.50 -11.66 23.34
CA LYS A 20 26.27 -11.50 24.79
C LYS A 20 26.91 -10.21 25.30
N ARG A 21 28.16 -9.94 24.91
CA ARG A 21 28.86 -8.70 25.24
C ARG A 21 28.13 -7.48 24.66
N ASP A 22 27.70 -7.55 23.41
CA ASP A 22 27.01 -6.46 22.71
C ASP A 22 25.63 -6.19 23.31
N PHE A 23 24.92 -7.24 23.72
CA PHE A 23 23.66 -7.12 24.47
C PHE A 23 23.88 -6.44 25.83
N ILE A 24 24.92 -6.81 26.58
CA ILE A 24 25.24 -6.11 27.84
C ILE A 24 25.60 -4.64 27.58
N ASN A 25 26.46 -4.38 26.60
CA ASN A 25 26.86 -3.03 26.20
C ASN A 25 25.68 -2.18 25.75
N TYR A 26 24.70 -2.80 25.08
CA TYR A 26 23.45 -2.16 24.68
C TYR A 26 22.77 -1.48 25.84
N PHE A 27 22.53 -2.22 26.93
CA PHE A 27 21.84 -1.65 28.07
C PHE A 27 22.72 -0.66 28.83
N LEU A 28 24.02 -0.92 28.95
CA LEU A 28 24.98 0.00 29.57
C LEU A 28 25.02 1.38 28.88
N GLY A 29 24.47 1.49 27.67
CA GLY A 29 24.46 2.74 26.90
C GLY A 29 25.80 3.03 26.25
N ASN A 30 26.62 2.00 26.08
CA ASN A 30 27.87 2.06 25.33
C ASN A 30 27.59 2.04 23.83
N ILE A 31 28.53 2.56 23.04
CA ILE A 31 28.51 2.40 21.59
C ILE A 31 28.78 0.91 21.31
N ILE A 32 27.93 0.29 20.49
CA ILE A 32 28.02 -1.12 20.11
C ILE A 32 28.38 -1.20 18.64
N GLU A 33 29.10 -2.25 18.25
CA GLU A 33 29.32 -2.58 16.84
C GLU A 33 27.99 -2.84 16.12
N ASP A 34 27.93 -2.41 14.85
CA ASP A 34 26.69 -2.38 14.07
C ASP A 34 26.12 -3.77 13.76
N LYS A 35 26.95 -4.83 13.78
CA LYS A 35 26.59 -6.17 13.26
C LYS A 35 25.32 -6.76 13.88
N TYR A 36 25.22 -6.76 15.21
CA TYR A 36 24.09 -7.38 15.93
C TYR A 36 23.10 -6.37 16.52
N ARG A 37 23.38 -5.06 16.39
CA ARG A 37 22.56 -4.00 17.00
C ARG A 37 21.09 -4.07 16.56
N ILE A 38 20.83 -4.29 15.27
CA ILE A 38 19.47 -4.33 14.74
C ILE A 38 18.68 -5.56 15.23
N TYR A 39 19.35 -6.70 15.39
CA TYR A 39 18.75 -7.92 15.93
C TYR A 39 18.42 -7.76 17.42
N ILE A 40 19.29 -7.09 18.18
CA ILE A 40 19.03 -6.76 19.59
C ILE A 40 17.83 -5.82 19.71
N ASN A 41 17.74 -4.79 18.86
CA ASN A 41 16.59 -3.88 18.85
C ASN A 41 15.29 -4.63 18.53
N ALA A 42 15.28 -5.49 17.50
CA ALA A 42 14.11 -6.27 17.12
C ALA A 42 13.65 -7.18 18.27
N PHE A 43 14.60 -7.86 18.92
CA PHE A 43 14.32 -8.69 20.08
C PHE A 43 13.68 -7.90 21.23
N ILE A 44 14.17 -6.69 21.51
CA ILE A 44 13.64 -5.84 22.58
C ILE A 44 12.22 -5.37 22.25
N ILE A 45 11.95 -5.01 20.99
CA ILE A 45 10.62 -4.54 20.56
C ILE A 45 9.60 -5.69 20.62
N GLU A 46 9.96 -6.87 20.11
CA GLU A 46 9.10 -8.07 20.19
C GLU A 46 8.80 -8.47 21.64
N ASN A 47 9.69 -8.10 22.57
CA ASN A 47 9.58 -8.40 23.99
C ASN A 47 9.34 -7.14 24.85
N GLU A 48 8.75 -6.07 24.32
CA GLU A 48 8.61 -4.78 25.03
C GLU A 48 7.84 -4.90 26.36
N ASN A 49 6.96 -5.91 26.46
CA ASN A 49 6.17 -6.19 27.65
C ASN A 49 6.86 -7.12 28.67
N ASN A 50 8.06 -7.61 28.35
CA ASN A 50 8.80 -8.53 29.22
C ASN A 50 9.36 -7.80 30.47
N GLU A 51 8.87 -8.20 31.65
CA GLU A 51 9.29 -7.60 32.92
C GLU A 51 10.78 -7.78 33.23
N VAL A 52 11.39 -8.89 32.78
CA VAL A 52 12.82 -9.15 33.00
C VAL A 52 13.66 -8.11 32.27
N LEU A 53 13.31 -7.77 31.02
CA LEU A 53 14.02 -6.73 30.27
C LEU A 53 13.88 -5.34 30.93
N LYS A 54 12.69 -5.03 31.45
CA LYS A 54 12.46 -3.78 32.22
C LYS A 54 13.31 -3.75 33.49
N ASN A 55 13.39 -4.87 34.22
CA ASN A 55 14.20 -4.99 35.43
C ASN A 55 15.70 -4.89 35.13
N ILE A 56 16.18 -5.49 34.03
CA ILE A 56 17.57 -5.35 33.58
C ILE A 56 17.87 -3.88 33.24
N ALA A 57 17.01 -3.21 32.47
CA ALA A 57 17.18 -1.80 32.14
C ALA A 57 17.25 -0.93 33.40
N ASN A 58 16.31 -1.12 34.34
CA ASN A 58 16.30 -0.40 35.62
C ASN A 58 17.57 -0.67 36.45
N GLY A 59 17.99 -1.92 36.56
CA GLY A 59 19.21 -2.30 37.29
C GLY A 59 20.46 -1.66 36.69
N ILE A 60 20.51 -1.51 35.37
CA ILE A 60 21.63 -0.89 34.67
C ILE A 60 21.68 0.62 34.87
N ILE A 61 20.54 1.29 35.00
CA ILE A 61 20.50 2.71 35.37
C ILE A 61 21.14 2.89 36.76
N VAL A 62 20.81 2.00 37.71
CA VAL A 62 21.40 2.01 39.05
C VAL A 62 22.90 1.73 38.98
N TYR A 63 23.32 0.69 38.25
CA TYR A 63 24.73 0.33 38.07
C TYR A 63 25.55 1.49 37.48
N ASN A 64 25.08 2.11 36.40
CA ASN A 64 25.73 3.28 35.83
C ASN A 64 25.76 4.43 36.84
N GLY A 65 24.67 4.66 37.58
CA GLY A 65 24.62 5.62 38.68
C GLY A 65 25.76 5.44 39.69
N LEU A 66 26.04 4.19 40.09
CA LEU A 66 27.14 3.83 40.98
C LEU A 66 28.52 4.08 40.34
N LEU A 67 28.69 3.73 39.06
CA LEU A 67 29.96 4.00 38.35
C LEU A 67 30.29 5.49 38.28
N TYR A 68 29.28 6.33 38.10
CA TYR A 68 29.46 7.79 38.05
C TYR A 68 29.67 8.43 39.45
N GLN A 69 29.49 7.70 40.57
CA GLN A 69 29.63 8.22 41.94
C GLN A 69 31.02 8.83 42.24
N ASN A 70 32.08 8.30 41.64
CA ASN A 70 33.44 8.83 41.81
C ASN A 70 33.72 10.11 41.01
N THR A 71 32.70 10.67 40.35
CA THR A 71 32.85 11.90 39.55
C THR A 71 31.94 13.05 39.99
N PHE A 72 31.33 12.93 41.18
CA PHE A 72 30.57 14.00 41.86
C PHE A 72 31.42 15.00 42.62
N GLU A 73 32.75 14.90 42.51
CA GLU A 73 33.59 16.06 42.82
C GLU A 73 33.10 17.21 41.96
N GLU A 74 32.79 18.35 42.57
CA GLU A 74 32.30 19.58 41.95
C GLU A 74 33.30 20.15 40.92
N ARG A 75 33.60 19.40 39.86
CA ARG A 75 34.31 19.92 38.70
C ARG A 75 33.32 20.86 38.03
N LYS A 76 33.59 22.15 38.23
CA LYS A 76 32.92 23.25 37.55
C LYS A 76 32.97 22.92 36.06
N PHE A 77 31.81 22.65 35.46
CA PHE A 77 31.69 22.62 34.00
C PHE A 77 32.42 23.87 33.46
N GLU A 78 33.38 23.66 32.57
CA GLU A 78 33.83 24.74 31.71
C GLU A 78 32.71 25.05 30.70
N TYR A 79 32.91 26.10 29.92
CA TYR A 79 31.98 26.43 28.85
C TYR A 79 32.08 25.41 27.72
N LEU A 80 30.97 24.74 27.39
CA LEU A 80 30.82 23.75 26.34
C LEU A 80 29.88 24.27 25.24
N LYS A 81 30.38 24.40 24.00
CA LYS A 81 29.56 24.57 22.81
C LYS A 81 29.22 23.21 22.21
N VAL A 82 27.93 22.96 22.00
CA VAL A 82 27.39 21.77 21.35
C VAL A 82 26.85 22.21 19.99
N TYR A 83 27.55 21.87 18.92
CA TYR A 83 27.07 22.13 17.56
C TYR A 83 26.00 21.10 17.20
N LEU A 84 24.86 21.56 16.69
CA LEU A 84 23.74 20.74 16.28
C LEU A 84 23.72 20.63 14.77
N ASN A 85 23.61 19.40 14.28
CA ASN A 85 23.29 19.15 12.88
C ASN A 85 21.78 19.34 12.63
N MET A 86 21.37 19.41 11.36
CA MET A 86 19.98 19.70 10.97
C MET A 86 18.99 18.68 11.54
N GLU A 87 19.33 17.40 11.59
CA GLU A 87 18.41 16.35 12.06
C GLU A 87 18.04 16.52 13.53
N ILE A 88 18.98 16.94 14.39
CA ILE A 88 18.72 17.21 15.81
C ILE A 88 17.71 18.35 15.97
N ILE A 89 17.85 19.40 15.16
CA ILE A 89 16.90 20.52 15.14
C ILE A 89 15.52 20.04 14.66
N PHE A 90 15.46 19.16 13.66
CA PHE A 90 14.20 18.61 13.15
C PHE A 90 13.53 17.66 14.16
N HIS A 91 14.30 16.86 14.90
CA HIS A 91 13.80 16.09 16.04
C HIS A 91 13.20 17.03 17.10
N TYR A 92 13.90 18.10 17.48
CA TYR A 92 13.40 19.09 18.44
C TYR A 92 12.13 19.82 17.98
N MET A 93 11.96 20.01 16.68
CA MET A 93 10.73 20.56 16.10
C MET A 93 9.58 19.54 16.06
N GLY A 94 9.88 18.25 16.21
CA GLY A 94 8.91 17.15 16.06
C GLY A 94 8.59 16.79 14.63
N TYR A 95 9.42 17.20 13.67
CA TYR A 95 9.23 16.87 12.26
C TYR A 95 9.50 15.40 11.97
N ASN A 96 10.40 14.77 12.73
CA ASN A 96 10.78 13.37 12.54
C ASN A 96 9.93 12.37 13.36
N GLY A 97 9.05 12.84 14.25
CA GLY A 97 8.27 12.00 15.16
C GLY A 97 8.17 12.54 16.58
N ILE A 98 7.17 12.08 17.33
CA ILE A 98 6.91 12.46 18.71
C ILE A 98 7.96 11.87 19.64
N LEU A 99 8.30 10.59 19.51
CA LEU A 99 9.32 9.95 20.35
C LEU A 99 10.68 10.64 20.18
N PHE A 100 11.08 10.94 18.94
CA PHE A 100 12.31 11.71 18.67
C PHE A 100 12.29 13.08 19.38
N LYS A 101 11.17 13.78 19.31
CA LYS A 101 11.00 15.08 19.97
C LYS A 101 11.12 14.96 21.49
N GLN A 102 10.42 14.01 22.10
CA GLN A 102 10.45 13.83 23.55
C GLN A 102 11.87 13.52 24.05
N ILE A 103 12.59 12.65 23.34
CA ILE A 103 13.98 12.31 23.66
C ILE A 103 14.91 13.52 23.59
N VAL A 104 14.77 14.36 22.56
CA VAL A 104 15.59 15.59 22.43
C VAL A 104 15.18 16.66 23.44
N ASP A 105 13.88 16.81 23.70
CA ASP A 105 13.37 17.71 24.73
C ASP A 105 13.95 17.34 26.11
N GLU A 106 13.98 16.05 26.47
CA GLU A 106 14.59 15.57 27.72
C GLU A 106 16.07 15.93 27.84
N LEU A 107 16.85 15.73 26.77
CA LEU A 107 18.25 16.16 26.73
C LEU A 107 18.39 17.66 26.96
N PHE A 108 17.56 18.47 26.32
CA PHE A 108 17.61 19.92 26.47
C PHE A 108 17.13 20.39 27.84
N GLU A 109 16.16 19.71 28.46
CA GLU A 109 15.78 19.96 29.86
C GLU A 109 16.91 19.66 30.85
N ILE A 110 17.72 18.63 30.57
CA ILE A 110 18.93 18.32 31.34
C ILE A 110 19.95 19.45 31.19
N ILE A 111 20.19 19.92 29.96
CA ILE A 111 21.08 21.05 29.66
C ILE A 111 20.61 22.33 30.35
N ASP A 112 19.31 22.64 30.29
CA ASP A 112 18.72 23.79 30.97
C ASP A 112 18.89 23.68 32.48
N SER A 113 18.74 22.48 33.03
CA SER A 113 18.96 22.22 34.45
C SER A 113 20.42 22.47 34.88
N ILE A 114 21.40 22.13 34.04
CA ILE A 114 22.81 22.48 34.24
C ILE A 114 23.00 24.00 34.15
N ASN A 115 22.32 24.64 33.20
CA ASN A 115 22.45 26.07 32.93
C ASN A 115 21.72 26.99 33.92
N LYS A 116 20.90 26.45 34.84
CA LYS A 116 20.07 27.22 35.78
C LYS A 116 20.80 28.34 36.53
N LYS A 117 22.03 28.07 36.99
CA LYS A 117 22.82 29.05 37.78
C LYS A 117 23.81 29.84 36.92
N LYS A 118 24.34 29.22 35.88
CA LYS A 118 25.33 29.79 34.96
C LYS A 118 25.22 29.06 33.64
N LYS A 119 25.32 29.79 32.52
CA LYS A 119 25.31 29.21 31.19
C LYS A 119 26.63 28.48 30.92
N PHE A 120 26.66 27.17 31.20
CA PHE A 120 27.79 26.28 30.99
C PHE A 120 27.75 25.64 29.60
N ILE A 121 26.57 25.23 29.15
CA ILE A 121 26.40 24.54 27.87
C ILE A 121 25.64 25.47 26.93
N GLN A 122 26.20 25.69 25.74
CA GLN A 122 25.59 26.48 24.68
C GLN A 122 25.28 25.59 23.49
N LEU A 123 24.00 25.54 23.12
CA LEU A 123 23.55 24.91 21.88
C LEU A 123 23.82 25.86 20.70
N CYS A 124 24.57 25.39 19.71
CA CYS A 124 24.94 26.17 18.53
C CYS A 124 24.52 25.48 17.25
N TYR A 125 24.29 26.24 16.18
CA TYR A 125 24.23 25.72 14.81
C TYR A 125 25.03 26.65 13.89
N THR A 126 25.55 26.09 12.79
CA THR A 126 26.44 26.83 11.89
C THR A 126 25.66 27.48 10.73
N PRO A 127 26.27 28.40 9.98
CA PRO A 127 25.66 28.95 8.76
C PRO A 127 25.31 27.87 7.73
N GLU A 128 26.13 26.82 7.61
CA GLU A 128 25.88 25.69 6.72
C GLU A 128 24.60 24.93 7.12
N VAL A 129 24.43 24.65 8.42
CA VAL A 129 23.20 24.02 8.94
C VAL A 129 21.98 24.91 8.68
N LYS A 130 22.10 26.22 8.87
CA LYS A 130 21.03 27.17 8.54
C LYS A 130 20.68 27.13 7.05
N ASN A 131 21.68 27.13 6.17
CA ASN A 131 21.47 27.08 4.73
C ASN A 131 20.78 25.77 4.31
N ARG A 132 21.20 24.62 4.88
CA ARG A 132 20.53 23.33 4.64
C ARG A 132 19.07 23.34 5.08
N ILE A 133 18.75 23.93 6.24
CA ILE A 133 17.36 24.13 6.67
C ILE A 133 16.61 25.03 5.67
N ASP A 134 17.22 26.13 5.25
CA ASP A 134 16.61 27.07 4.31
C ASP A 134 16.29 26.40 2.96
N GLU A 135 17.25 25.66 2.41
CA GLU A 135 17.11 24.87 1.17
C GLU A 135 16.05 23.77 1.30
N PHE A 136 15.99 23.10 2.45
CA PHE A 136 14.98 22.08 2.73
C PHE A 136 13.56 22.65 2.61
N PHE A 137 13.29 23.81 3.23
CA PHE A 137 11.99 24.47 3.12
C PHE A 137 11.70 24.99 1.70
N GLU A 138 12.72 25.49 0.98
CA GLU A 138 12.56 25.92 -0.42
C GLU A 138 12.26 24.73 -1.35
N ALA A 139 12.84 23.56 -1.09
CA ALA A 139 12.51 22.34 -1.82
C ALA A 139 11.03 21.97 -1.65
N ILE A 140 10.47 22.12 -0.45
CA ILE A 140 9.04 21.89 -0.15
C ILE A 140 8.17 22.84 -0.96
N LEU A 141 8.52 24.13 -0.96
CA LEU A 141 7.76 25.16 -1.69
C LEU A 141 7.74 24.92 -3.20
N LYS A 142 8.84 24.44 -3.76
CA LYS A 142 8.96 24.20 -5.20
C LYS A 142 8.29 22.91 -5.66
N ASN A 143 7.75 22.09 -4.75
CA ASN A 143 7.37 20.70 -5.02
C ASN A 143 8.44 19.97 -5.85
N LEU A 144 9.72 20.32 -5.64
CA LEU A 144 10.79 19.47 -6.13
C LEU A 144 10.51 18.09 -5.52
N SER A 145 10.85 17.03 -6.24
CA SER A 145 10.74 15.65 -5.75
C SER A 145 11.65 15.47 -4.54
N ILE A 146 11.29 16.10 -3.43
CA ILE A 146 11.78 15.83 -2.11
C ILE A 146 11.47 14.37 -1.97
N GLN A 147 12.52 13.56 -1.85
CA GLN A 147 12.38 12.23 -1.30
C GLN A 147 11.48 12.40 -0.08
N LYS A 148 10.24 11.93 -0.17
CA LYS A 148 9.24 12.06 0.89
C LYS A 148 9.85 11.50 2.16
N ASN A 149 10.46 12.39 2.93
CA ASN A 149 11.10 12.05 4.19
C ASN A 149 10.13 12.50 5.29
N THR A 150 10.20 11.84 6.44
CA THR A 150 9.22 12.04 7.52
C THR A 150 9.05 13.52 7.87
N ALA A 151 10.14 14.30 7.87
CA ALA A 151 10.08 15.74 8.12
C ALA A 151 9.25 16.51 7.10
N SER A 152 9.49 16.28 5.79
CA SER A 152 8.76 16.97 4.72
C SER A 152 7.28 16.60 4.74
N GLU A 153 6.96 15.32 4.96
CA GLU A 153 5.59 14.84 5.07
C GLU A 153 4.89 15.49 6.27
N LYS A 154 5.57 15.58 7.42
CA LYS A 154 5.00 16.21 8.61
C LYS A 154 4.71 17.70 8.41
N ILE A 155 5.61 18.41 7.73
CA ILE A 155 5.42 19.83 7.41
C ILE A 155 4.27 20.00 6.41
N ILE A 156 4.18 19.14 5.39
CA ILE A 156 3.10 19.16 4.39
C ILE A 156 1.76 18.80 5.03
N GLU A 157 1.72 17.81 5.93
CA GLU A 157 0.52 17.45 6.71
C GLU A 157 0.02 18.66 7.52
N LYS A 158 0.94 19.36 8.20
CA LYS A 158 0.63 20.52 9.05
C LYS A 158 0.23 21.77 8.25
N CYS A 159 0.92 22.05 7.15
CA CYS A 159 0.80 23.31 6.42
C CYS A 159 -0.05 23.20 5.15
N GLY A 160 -0.30 22.00 4.66
CA GLY A 160 -0.74 21.76 3.29
C GLY A 160 0.31 22.21 2.26
N LYS A 161 -0.12 22.40 1.00
CA LYS A 161 0.70 22.97 -0.09
C LYS A 161 0.69 24.51 -0.09
N ASP A 162 0.33 25.14 1.03
CA ASP A 162 0.23 26.60 1.14
C ASP A 162 1.60 27.23 1.43
N ALA A 163 2.08 27.98 0.45
CA ALA A 163 3.40 28.61 0.49
C ALA A 163 3.56 29.65 1.62
N ILE A 164 2.49 30.26 2.11
CA ILE A 164 2.54 31.20 3.24
C ILE A 164 2.69 30.41 4.54
N LYS A 165 1.91 29.34 4.73
CA LYS A 165 1.99 28.48 5.92
C LYS A 165 3.35 27.81 6.06
N ILE A 166 3.92 27.32 4.97
CA ILE A 166 5.27 26.72 4.97
C ILE A 166 6.34 27.75 5.38
N ARG A 167 6.26 28.99 4.88
CA ARG A 167 7.18 30.07 5.30
C ARG A 167 6.98 30.49 6.76
N LEU A 168 5.74 30.50 7.23
CA LEU A 168 5.43 30.72 8.64
C LEU A 168 6.01 29.61 9.51
N GLU A 169 5.95 28.35 9.08
CA GLU A 169 6.51 27.23 9.81
C GLU A 169 8.04 27.29 9.89
N LYS A 170 8.72 27.67 8.79
CA LYS A 170 10.15 28.00 8.79
C LYS A 170 10.48 29.10 9.81
N ARG A 171 9.69 30.18 9.84
CA ARG A 171 9.83 31.26 10.82
C ARG A 171 9.61 30.77 12.26
N ASN A 172 8.62 29.90 12.47
CA ASN A 172 8.34 29.31 13.78
C ASN A 172 9.52 28.46 14.28
N LEU A 173 10.19 27.72 13.40
CA LEU A 173 11.42 26.99 13.73
C LEU A 173 12.49 27.95 14.26
N TYR A 174 12.83 28.99 13.50
CA TYR A 174 13.87 29.94 13.91
C TYR A 174 13.50 30.71 15.18
N ASN A 175 12.23 31.07 15.34
CA ASN A 175 11.73 31.67 16.57
C ASN A 175 11.88 30.71 17.76
N LYS A 176 11.51 29.43 17.61
CA LYS A 176 11.60 28.43 18.67
C LYS A 176 13.05 28.23 19.11
N ILE A 177 13.98 27.99 18.19
CA ILE A 177 15.39 27.78 18.58
C ILE A 177 16.00 29.04 19.20
N SER A 178 15.66 30.24 18.71
CA SER A 178 16.12 31.50 19.29
C SER A 178 15.57 31.73 20.70
N GLN A 179 14.28 31.49 20.91
CA GLN A 179 13.63 31.61 22.24
C GLN A 179 14.21 30.62 23.26
N ASN A 180 14.63 29.45 22.82
CA ASN A 180 15.29 28.45 23.67
C ASN A 180 16.82 28.63 23.74
N GLY A 181 17.33 29.79 23.30
CA GLY A 181 18.70 30.23 23.54
C GLY A 181 19.76 29.58 22.67
N PHE A 182 19.38 28.99 21.53
CA PHE A 182 20.31 28.43 20.54
C PHE A 182 21.01 29.60 19.85
N MET A 183 22.33 29.50 19.68
CA MET A 183 23.10 30.53 19.00
C MET A 183 23.46 30.08 17.58
N GLN A 184 23.16 30.93 16.60
CA GLN A 184 23.82 30.80 15.31
C GLN A 184 25.25 31.28 15.47
N GLU A 185 26.22 30.38 15.26
CA GLU A 185 27.62 30.80 15.19
C GLU A 185 27.84 31.53 13.86
N LYS A 186 28.60 32.64 13.89
CA LYS A 186 28.92 33.38 12.66
C LYS A 186 29.90 32.60 11.79
N GLU A 187 30.88 31.95 12.43
CA GLU A 187 31.90 31.08 11.83
C GLU A 187 32.59 30.30 12.97
N LEU A 188 33.06 29.07 12.68
CA LEU A 188 34.07 28.45 13.54
C LEU A 188 35.33 29.34 13.49
N PRO A 189 36.07 29.54 14.61
CA PRO A 189 37.25 30.39 14.63
C PRO A 189 38.17 30.10 13.44
N GLU A 190 38.54 31.13 12.66
CA GLU A 190 39.47 30.99 11.54
C GLU A 190 40.73 30.24 12.01
N ILE A 191 40.99 29.12 11.34
CA ILE A 191 42.10 28.26 11.71
C ILE A 191 43.33 28.79 11.06
N ASN A 192 44.09 29.52 11.85
CA ASN A 192 45.47 29.76 11.52
C ASN A 192 46.21 28.42 11.74
N TYR A 193 46.57 27.76 10.63
CA TYR A 193 47.42 26.54 10.61
C TYR A 193 48.87 26.85 11.04
N VAL A 194 49.03 27.66 12.08
CA VAL A 194 50.31 27.96 12.72
C VAL A 194 50.85 26.65 13.31
N GLU A 195 52.18 26.47 13.30
CA GLU A 195 52.86 25.28 13.84
C GLU A 195 52.36 24.84 15.22
N SER A 196 51.94 25.79 16.07
CA SER A 196 51.41 25.53 17.42
C SER A 196 50.10 24.73 17.47
N ASN A 197 49.31 24.72 16.41
CA ASN A 197 48.04 23.97 16.30
C ASN A 197 48.20 22.64 15.53
N SER A 198 49.35 22.39 14.90
CA SER A 198 49.58 21.21 14.05
C SER A 198 49.31 19.88 14.76
N GLN A 199 49.61 19.78 16.06
CA GLN A 199 49.35 18.60 16.89
C GLN A 199 47.86 18.24 17.03
N TYR A 200 46.96 19.22 16.84
CA TYR A 200 45.51 19.05 16.90
C TYR A 200 44.87 18.75 15.55
N ASN A 201 45.67 18.79 14.47
CA ASN A 201 45.23 18.39 13.15
C ASN A 201 44.93 16.88 13.12
N ILE A 202 43.75 16.54 12.62
CA ILE A 202 43.27 15.16 12.47
C ILE A 202 43.26 14.71 11.01
N ILE A 203 43.51 15.61 10.06
CA ILE A 203 43.57 15.28 8.64
C ILE A 203 44.90 14.56 8.37
N SER A 204 44.81 13.31 7.94
CA SER A 204 45.95 12.49 7.50
C SER A 204 45.53 11.57 6.36
N ILE A 205 46.51 11.10 5.58
CA ILE A 205 46.28 10.07 4.52
C ILE A 205 45.61 8.84 5.14
N GLU A 206 46.08 8.39 6.29
CA GLU A 206 45.50 7.25 7.01
C GLU A 206 44.01 7.47 7.37
N THR A 207 43.65 8.68 7.80
CA THR A 207 42.27 9.01 8.16
C THR A 207 41.37 9.03 6.91
N LEU A 208 41.87 9.53 5.79
CA LEU A 208 41.18 9.51 4.50
C LEU A 208 41.00 8.08 4.00
N GLU A 209 42.05 7.26 4.00
CA GLU A 209 42.00 5.87 3.52
C GLU A 209 41.05 5.00 4.35
N LYS A 210 41.07 5.14 5.68
CA LYS A 210 40.15 4.41 6.59
C LYS A 210 38.67 4.76 6.36
N ASN A 211 38.39 5.92 5.77
CA ASN A 211 37.04 6.47 5.62
C ASN A 211 36.67 6.79 4.17
N LYS A 212 37.40 6.24 3.19
CA LYS A 212 37.25 6.56 1.75
C LYS A 212 35.86 6.26 1.16
N GLU A 213 35.11 5.36 1.79
CA GLU A 213 33.76 4.96 1.37
C GLU A 213 32.69 5.99 1.77
N ILE A 214 33.06 6.99 2.59
CA ILE A 214 32.15 8.02 3.07
C ILE A 214 32.00 9.11 2.01
N GLU A 215 30.75 9.45 1.72
CA GLU A 215 30.40 10.52 0.79
C GLU A 215 30.68 11.90 1.41
N ASN A 216 31.24 12.82 0.61
CA ASN A 216 31.65 14.16 1.05
C ASN A 216 32.58 14.14 2.28
N ILE A 217 33.49 13.14 2.32
CA ILE A 217 34.43 12.95 3.43
C ILE A 217 35.29 14.19 3.69
N GLU A 218 35.69 14.92 2.65
CA GLU A 218 36.51 16.13 2.79
C GLU A 218 35.79 17.21 3.61
N GLU A 219 34.52 17.48 3.33
CA GLU A 219 33.72 18.48 4.05
C GLU A 219 33.52 18.06 5.52
N LYS A 220 33.14 16.79 5.75
CA LYS A 220 32.96 16.25 7.11
C LYS A 220 34.26 16.32 7.91
N LEU A 221 35.40 15.95 7.29
CA LEU A 221 36.71 16.01 7.93
C LEU A 221 37.16 17.44 8.18
N GLU A 222 36.93 18.37 7.27
CA GLU A 222 37.29 19.77 7.46
C GLU A 222 36.57 20.34 8.69
N PHE A 223 35.27 20.08 8.84
CA PHE A 223 34.50 20.50 10.00
C PHE A 223 35.02 19.86 11.30
N LEU A 224 35.25 18.54 11.32
CA LEU A 224 35.78 17.86 12.50
C LEU A 224 37.21 18.30 12.83
N ASN A 225 38.00 18.63 11.82
CA ASN A 225 39.35 19.15 12.02
C ASN A 225 39.30 20.51 12.68
N LYS A 226 38.36 21.35 12.23
CA LYS A 226 38.13 22.62 12.88
C LYS A 226 37.77 22.46 14.34
N LEU A 227 36.86 21.53 14.63
CA LEU A 227 36.43 21.20 15.99
C LEU A 227 37.59 20.69 16.88
N SER A 228 38.44 19.81 16.34
CA SER A 228 39.63 19.28 17.02
C SER A 228 40.62 20.39 17.39
N ILE A 229 40.91 21.28 16.45
CA ILE A 229 41.85 22.38 16.63
C ILE A 229 41.36 23.39 17.67
N VAL A 230 40.06 23.70 17.72
CA VAL A 230 39.53 24.62 18.74
C VAL A 230 39.42 23.98 20.12
N ARG A 231 39.23 22.65 20.17
CA ARG A 231 39.17 21.87 21.41
C ARG A 231 40.51 21.77 22.12
N LYS A 232 41.63 21.67 21.39
CA LYS A 232 43.02 21.69 21.90
C LYS A 232 43.34 20.68 23.01
N ASN A 233 42.54 19.63 23.20
CA ASN A 233 42.74 18.67 24.28
C ASN A 233 42.12 17.31 23.96
N TYR A 234 42.95 16.30 23.71
CA TYR A 234 42.51 14.92 23.48
C TYR A 234 42.09 14.19 24.76
N ASN A 235 42.61 14.61 25.92
CA ASN A 235 42.37 13.99 27.23
C ASN A 235 41.23 14.63 28.03
N CYS A 236 40.39 15.44 27.39
CA CYS A 236 39.25 16.08 28.05
C CYS A 236 38.08 15.12 28.32
N THR A 237 37.28 15.49 29.31
CA THR A 237 35.97 14.92 29.62
C THR A 237 34.89 15.88 29.15
N ILE A 238 33.60 15.53 29.31
CA ILE A 238 32.50 16.39 28.81
C ILE A 238 32.56 17.79 29.43
N GLU A 239 33.03 17.90 30.67
CA GLU A 239 33.07 19.13 31.45
C GLU A 239 34.10 20.13 30.93
N ASN A 240 35.13 19.69 30.21
CA ASN A 240 36.21 20.56 29.71
C ASN A 240 36.53 20.36 28.22
N ALA A 241 35.66 19.67 27.48
CA ALA A 241 35.82 19.45 26.05
C ALA A 241 35.71 20.72 25.20
N LYS A 242 35.02 21.75 25.72
CA LYS A 242 34.74 23.05 25.09
C LYS A 242 33.92 23.01 23.81
N TYR A 243 34.14 22.03 22.93
CA TYR A 243 33.47 21.92 21.64
C TYR A 243 33.20 20.45 21.29
N ILE A 244 31.95 20.15 20.96
CA ILE A 244 31.51 18.84 20.44
C ILE A 244 30.46 19.04 19.34
N LEU A 245 30.32 18.06 18.45
CA LEU A 245 29.20 17.94 17.51
C LEU A 245 28.19 16.94 18.07
N LEU A 246 26.91 17.32 18.12
CA LEU A 246 25.79 16.44 18.39
C LEU A 246 25.07 16.12 17.07
N THR A 247 25.08 14.85 16.68
CA THR A 247 24.53 14.36 15.41
C THR A 247 24.19 12.87 15.51
N GLU A 248 23.18 12.43 14.76
CA GLU A 248 22.87 11.01 14.55
C GLU A 248 23.43 10.49 13.20
N ASP A 249 24.15 11.33 12.45
CA ASP A 249 24.80 10.95 11.19
C ASP A 249 25.90 9.89 11.43
N LYS A 250 25.73 8.71 10.82
CA LYS A 250 26.64 7.57 10.98
C LYS A 250 28.05 7.85 10.50
N ASP A 251 28.22 8.64 9.45
CA ASP A 251 29.54 8.92 8.89
C ASP A 251 30.34 9.81 9.83
N TYR A 252 29.73 10.87 10.38
CA TYR A 252 30.37 11.71 11.39
C TYR A 252 30.79 10.88 12.61
N ASN A 253 29.93 9.96 13.06
CA ASN A 253 30.24 9.04 14.15
C ASN A 253 31.39 8.08 13.80
N LYS A 254 31.40 7.50 12.60
CA LYS A 254 32.46 6.58 12.12
C LYS A 254 33.81 7.29 12.05
N ILE A 255 33.85 8.47 11.44
CA ILE A 255 35.06 9.30 11.36
C ILE A 255 35.54 9.64 12.77
N SER A 256 34.67 10.16 13.63
CA SER A 256 35.03 10.55 14.99
C SER A 256 35.53 9.39 15.85
N ASN A 257 34.95 8.20 15.71
CA ASN A 257 35.43 7.01 16.43
C ASN A 257 36.81 6.56 15.92
N SER A 258 37.05 6.62 14.61
CA SER A 258 38.37 6.33 14.05
C SER A 258 39.45 7.28 14.62
N ILE A 259 39.13 8.58 14.72
CA ILE A 259 40.01 9.59 15.32
C ILE A 259 40.21 9.35 16.81
N LYS A 260 39.13 9.08 17.54
CA LYS A 260 39.16 8.80 18.99
C LYS A 260 40.11 7.65 19.30
N ASN A 261 40.03 6.56 18.54
CA ASN A 261 40.87 5.39 18.74
C ASN A 261 42.33 5.67 18.35
N ASN A 262 42.58 6.30 17.20
CA ASN A 262 43.94 6.61 16.75
C ASN A 262 44.68 7.59 17.67
N LYS A 263 43.96 8.54 18.29
CA LYS A 263 44.53 9.59 19.16
C LYS A 263 44.30 9.34 20.65
N GLU A 264 43.77 8.16 21.02
CA GLU A 264 43.44 7.77 22.39
C GLU A 264 42.59 8.81 23.15
N GLN A 265 41.64 9.46 22.47
CA GLN A 265 40.81 10.48 23.09
C GLN A 265 39.83 9.86 24.09
N LYS A 266 39.64 10.48 25.25
CA LYS A 266 38.69 9.99 26.27
C LYS A 266 37.24 10.08 25.78
N ILE A 267 36.87 11.19 25.16
CA ILE A 267 35.56 11.38 24.54
C ILE A 267 35.73 11.70 23.05
N PRO A 268 34.82 11.24 22.17
CA PRO A 268 34.86 11.56 20.75
C PRO A 268 34.61 13.06 20.47
N LEU A 269 34.93 13.51 19.25
CA LEU A 269 34.56 14.84 18.74
C LEU A 269 33.06 14.95 18.46
N VAL A 270 32.48 13.83 18.05
CA VAL A 270 31.07 13.65 17.72
C VAL A 270 30.40 12.78 18.78
N VAL A 271 29.25 13.22 19.25
CA VAL A 271 28.41 12.47 20.18
C VAL A 271 27.00 12.36 19.61
N ASN A 272 26.28 11.30 19.99
CA ASN A 272 24.86 11.16 19.73
C ASN A 272 24.03 11.56 20.96
N ILE A 273 22.71 11.65 20.80
CA ILE A 273 21.78 12.04 21.86
C ILE A 273 21.90 11.09 23.06
N GLN A 274 22.03 9.78 22.80
CA GLN A 274 22.19 8.76 23.83
C GLN A 274 23.42 9.00 24.71
N TYR A 275 24.58 9.19 24.10
CA TYR A 275 25.84 9.41 24.80
C TYR A 275 25.79 10.68 25.66
N LEU A 276 25.31 11.78 25.09
CA LEU A 276 25.25 13.05 25.80
C LEU A 276 24.22 13.03 26.93
N THR A 277 23.04 12.44 26.70
CA THR A 277 21.98 12.28 27.72
C THR A 277 22.49 11.46 28.89
N ASN A 278 23.11 10.29 28.62
CA ASN A 278 23.69 9.43 29.65
C ASN A 278 24.64 10.23 30.53
N ILE A 279 25.67 10.83 29.93
CA ILE A 279 26.71 11.52 30.69
C ILE A 279 26.14 12.68 31.50
N LEU A 280 25.35 13.57 30.87
CA LEU A 280 24.85 14.75 31.57
C LEU A 280 23.86 14.40 32.68
N TRP A 281 22.98 13.43 32.47
CA TRP A 281 21.99 13.00 33.46
C TRP A 281 22.65 12.43 34.72
N TYR A 282 23.65 11.56 34.56
CA TYR A 282 24.39 11.04 35.71
C TYR A 282 25.21 12.13 36.41
N LYS A 283 25.80 13.07 35.66
CA LYS A 283 26.59 14.18 36.24
C LYS A 283 25.79 15.12 37.13
N ILE A 284 24.53 15.38 36.81
CA ILE A 284 23.64 16.20 37.66
C ILE A 284 23.04 15.42 38.83
N GLY A 285 23.50 14.19 39.08
CA GLY A 285 23.06 13.38 40.19
C GLY A 285 21.73 12.69 39.97
N GLY A 286 21.42 12.36 38.71
CA GLY A 286 20.29 11.53 38.27
C GLY A 286 19.18 11.45 39.30
N LYS A 287 18.17 12.32 39.20
CA LYS A 287 17.19 12.49 40.29
C LYS A 287 16.28 11.25 40.43
N PHE A 288 16.74 10.25 41.17
CA PHE A 288 15.97 9.06 41.54
C PHE A 288 14.83 9.36 42.53
N THR A 289 14.69 10.62 42.99
CA THR A 289 13.95 10.97 44.20
C THR A 289 12.59 11.65 43.97
N ASN A 290 12.21 11.99 42.73
CA ASN A 290 10.87 12.50 42.44
C ASN A 290 10.44 12.08 41.03
N LYS A 291 9.13 11.91 40.81
CA LYS A 291 8.42 11.49 39.59
C LYS A 291 8.77 12.21 38.26
N LYS A 292 9.82 13.03 38.17
CA LYS A 292 10.40 13.40 36.88
C LYS A 292 11.05 12.15 36.28
N GLU A 293 10.46 11.69 35.20
CA GLU A 293 10.70 10.38 34.61
C GLU A 293 12.18 10.15 34.30
N ILE A 294 12.62 8.91 34.53
CA ILE A 294 13.83 8.36 33.92
C ILE A 294 13.77 8.68 32.42
N PRO A 295 14.86 9.22 31.80
CA PRO A 295 14.85 9.54 30.38
C PRO A 295 14.34 8.39 29.53
N LEU A 296 13.53 8.68 28.51
CA LEU A 296 12.95 7.69 27.60
C LEU A 296 14.02 6.80 26.98
N LEU A 297 15.17 7.39 26.66
CA LEU A 297 16.32 6.66 26.14
C LEU A 297 16.91 5.62 27.10
N PHE A 298 16.54 5.62 28.39
CA PHE A 298 16.93 4.58 29.34
C PHE A 298 15.92 3.43 29.38
N LYS A 299 14.70 3.64 28.88
CA LYS A 299 13.71 2.59 28.67
C LYS A 299 14.10 1.80 27.41
N ALA A 300 14.17 0.48 27.53
CA ALA A 300 14.73 -0.39 26.49
C ALA A 300 13.92 -0.35 25.18
N ASP A 301 12.60 -0.38 25.30
CA ASP A 301 11.64 -0.28 24.19
C ASP A 301 11.79 1.04 23.42
N SER A 302 11.81 2.16 24.14
CA SER A 302 11.93 3.49 23.56
C SER A 302 13.29 3.67 22.86
N ARG A 303 14.36 3.16 23.47
CA ARG A 303 15.71 3.12 22.86
C ARG A 303 15.73 2.27 21.58
N ALA A 304 15.09 1.10 21.60
CA ALA A 304 15.06 0.20 20.46
C ALA A 304 14.28 0.81 19.28
N LYS A 305 13.12 1.42 19.53
CA LYS A 305 12.32 2.13 18.51
C LYS A 305 13.08 3.31 17.92
N PHE A 306 13.71 4.13 18.78
CA PHE A 306 14.57 5.23 18.34
C PHE A 306 15.72 4.74 17.46
N SER A 307 16.43 3.69 17.90
CA SER A 307 17.56 3.14 17.14
C SER A 307 17.11 2.52 15.82
N MET A 308 16.01 1.78 15.78
CA MET A 308 15.48 1.21 14.53
C MET A 308 15.06 2.27 13.53
N ALA A 309 14.45 3.38 13.98
CA ALA A 309 14.09 4.48 13.08
C ALA A 309 15.34 5.08 12.40
N LEU A 310 16.42 5.27 13.18
CA LEU A 310 17.70 5.74 12.63
C LEU A 310 18.32 4.71 11.67
N GLU A 311 18.29 3.42 12.01
CA GLU A 311 18.77 2.36 11.11
C GLU A 311 17.99 2.36 9.78
N MET A 312 16.66 2.44 9.85
CA MET A 312 15.81 2.43 8.66
C MET A 312 16.09 3.63 7.74
N HIS A 313 16.35 4.81 8.30
CA HIS A 313 16.77 5.97 7.50
C HIS A 313 18.04 5.65 6.69
N ASN A 314 19.05 5.08 7.34
CA ASN A 314 20.31 4.71 6.67
C ASN A 314 20.13 3.57 5.66
N CYS A 315 19.27 2.59 5.96
CA CYS A 315 18.96 1.50 5.04
C CYS A 315 18.32 2.01 3.75
N LYS A 316 17.43 3.01 3.82
CA LYS A 316 16.86 3.61 2.60
C LYS A 316 17.93 4.17 1.67
N ASP A 317 18.91 4.87 2.22
CA ASP A 317 20.02 5.43 1.43
C ASP A 317 20.84 4.33 0.74
N LEU A 318 21.08 3.21 1.44
CA LEU A 318 21.75 2.04 0.87
C LEU A 318 20.92 1.37 -0.22
N LEU A 319 19.60 1.20 -0.02
CA LEU A 319 18.72 0.61 -1.03
C LEU A 319 18.67 1.45 -2.31
N TYR A 320 18.67 2.78 -2.20
CA TYR A 320 18.75 3.64 -3.40
C TYR A 320 20.07 3.48 -4.16
N LYS A 321 21.19 3.32 -3.43
CA LYS A 321 22.50 3.03 -4.05
C LYS A 321 22.45 1.66 -4.76
N GLU A 322 21.91 0.65 -4.10
CA GLU A 322 21.76 -0.70 -4.65
C GLU A 322 20.87 -0.75 -5.90
N ILE A 323 19.75 -0.01 -5.92
CA ILE A 323 18.90 0.12 -7.12
C ILE A 323 19.68 0.73 -8.28
N ASN A 324 20.46 1.78 -8.03
CA ASN A 324 21.27 2.43 -9.06
C ASN A 324 22.35 1.50 -9.62
N GLU A 325 22.95 0.67 -8.77
CA GLU A 325 23.95 -0.33 -9.16
C GLU A 325 23.33 -1.49 -9.96
N ARG A 326 22.12 -1.93 -9.58
CA ARG A 326 21.40 -3.06 -10.21
C ARG A 326 20.41 -2.65 -11.32
N GLN A 327 20.51 -1.44 -11.87
CA GLN A 327 19.60 -0.95 -12.94
C GLN A 327 19.50 -1.86 -14.17
N LYS A 328 20.49 -2.71 -14.43
CA LYS A 328 20.48 -3.65 -15.56
C LYS A 328 19.72 -4.95 -15.28
N GLU A 329 19.49 -5.27 -14.01
CA GLU A 329 18.84 -6.51 -13.55
C GLU A 329 17.34 -6.31 -13.31
N ILE A 330 16.92 -5.05 -13.11
CA ILE A 330 15.56 -4.68 -12.73
C ILE A 330 14.93 -3.91 -13.90
N ASP A 331 13.71 -4.29 -14.30
CA ASP A 331 12.96 -3.55 -15.31
C ASP A 331 12.58 -2.16 -14.78
N ILE A 332 12.53 -1.14 -15.66
CA ILE A 332 12.33 0.26 -15.26
C ILE A 332 11.02 0.47 -14.47
N PRO A 333 9.86 -0.09 -14.89
CA PRO A 333 8.62 0.06 -14.14
C PRO A 333 8.71 -0.57 -12.74
N ASP A 334 9.36 -1.72 -12.62
CA ASP A 334 9.57 -2.39 -11.33
C ASP A 334 10.48 -1.54 -10.43
N ALA A 335 11.53 -0.93 -10.98
CA ALA A 335 12.39 -0.02 -10.24
C ALA A 335 11.63 1.21 -9.72
N GLU A 336 10.74 1.81 -10.51
CA GLU A 336 9.92 2.94 -10.07
C GLU A 336 8.96 2.56 -8.94
N GLU A 337 8.35 1.38 -9.03
CA GLU A 337 7.45 0.85 -8.00
C GLU A 337 8.19 0.53 -6.71
N ILE A 338 9.34 -0.13 -6.80
CA ILE A 338 10.22 -0.41 -5.64
C ILE A 338 10.68 0.90 -5.00
N ILE A 339 11.07 1.91 -5.79
CA ILE A 339 11.43 3.24 -5.27
C ILE A 339 10.26 3.87 -4.53
N TYR A 340 9.03 3.73 -5.05
CA TYR A 340 7.83 4.23 -4.38
C TYR A 340 7.58 3.51 -3.05
N GLU A 341 7.73 2.18 -3.03
CA GLU A 341 7.60 1.38 -1.81
C GLU A 341 8.63 1.80 -0.76
N ILE A 342 9.91 1.88 -1.12
CA ILE A 342 10.99 2.33 -0.21
C ILE A 342 10.69 3.72 0.36
N LYS A 343 10.18 4.64 -0.48
CA LYS A 343 9.76 5.97 -0.02
C LYS A 343 8.65 5.88 1.02
N SER A 344 7.66 5.01 0.80
CA SER A 344 6.49 4.85 1.68
C SER A 344 6.80 4.27 3.06
N ILE A 345 7.95 3.59 3.24
CA ILE A 345 8.29 2.99 4.54
C ILE A 345 8.49 4.09 5.59
N SER A 346 7.73 4.03 6.68
CA SER A 346 7.84 5.03 7.74
C SER A 346 9.22 4.98 8.42
N THR A 347 9.91 6.11 8.50
CA THR A 347 11.07 6.32 9.39
C THR A 347 10.71 7.01 10.70
N ASN A 348 9.41 7.16 10.98
CA ASN A 348 8.93 7.68 12.26
C ASN A 348 9.02 6.57 13.33
N PRO A 349 9.77 6.77 14.44
CA PRO A 349 9.87 5.81 15.54
C PRO A 349 8.54 5.50 16.23
N ASP A 350 7.54 6.40 16.14
CA ASP A 350 6.22 6.18 16.72
C ASP A 350 5.46 5.03 16.02
N ASN A 351 5.85 4.69 14.78
CA ASN A 351 5.23 3.66 13.96
C ASN A 351 5.99 2.33 13.98
N ILE A 352 6.98 2.17 14.87
CA ILE A 352 7.79 0.95 14.95
C ILE A 352 7.21 0.04 16.03
N ASP A 353 6.40 -0.92 15.58
CA ASP A 353 5.91 -2.06 16.34
C ASP A 353 6.69 -3.34 15.99
N SER A 354 6.23 -4.50 16.47
CA SER A 354 6.89 -5.79 16.24
C SER A 354 6.93 -6.16 14.75
N ASP A 355 5.85 -5.90 14.01
CA ASP A 355 5.76 -6.25 12.59
C ASP A 355 6.68 -5.35 11.75
N ALA A 356 6.68 -4.04 12.04
CA ALA A 356 7.60 -3.09 11.43
C ALA A 356 9.06 -3.43 11.76
N ALA A 357 9.36 -3.83 13.00
CA ALA A 357 10.70 -4.24 13.42
C ALA A 357 11.19 -5.48 12.67
N GLU A 358 10.31 -6.47 12.45
CA GLU A 358 10.60 -7.66 11.65
C GLU A 358 10.86 -7.29 10.19
N PHE A 359 10.03 -6.44 9.59
CA PHE A 359 10.22 -5.99 8.21
C PHE A 359 11.53 -5.22 8.03
N ILE A 360 11.89 -4.34 8.96
CA ILE A 360 13.17 -3.62 8.96
C ILE A 360 14.34 -4.60 9.04
N LEU A 361 14.24 -5.65 9.87
CA LEU A 361 15.27 -6.67 9.99
C LEU A 361 15.41 -7.48 8.69
N GLU A 362 14.30 -7.79 8.02
CA GLU A 362 14.33 -8.45 6.72
C GLU A 362 15.03 -7.58 5.65
N ILE A 363 14.71 -6.29 5.59
CA ILE A 363 15.39 -5.34 4.71
C ILE A 363 16.88 -5.25 5.03
N PHE A 364 17.25 -5.18 6.30
CA PHE A 364 18.65 -5.10 6.70
C PHE A 364 19.45 -6.36 6.31
N SER A 365 18.82 -7.53 6.36
CA SER A 365 19.48 -8.80 6.06
C SER A 365 19.53 -9.14 4.57
N LYS A 366 18.48 -8.81 3.81
CA LYS A 366 18.32 -9.21 2.39
C LYS A 366 18.40 -8.04 1.40
N GLY A 367 18.41 -6.80 1.87
CA GLY A 367 18.52 -5.61 1.01
C GLY A 367 17.39 -5.51 0.00
N LEU A 368 17.73 -5.16 -1.24
CA LEU A 368 16.78 -4.98 -2.33
C LEU A 368 15.99 -6.24 -2.71
N ASP A 369 16.53 -7.43 -2.42
CA ASP A 369 15.91 -8.72 -2.78
C ASP A 369 14.54 -8.91 -2.12
N VAL A 370 14.28 -8.27 -0.97
CA VAL A 370 12.96 -8.26 -0.32
C VAL A 370 11.90 -7.72 -1.26
N PHE A 371 12.19 -6.60 -1.91
CA PHE A 371 11.24 -5.93 -2.80
C PHE A 371 11.13 -6.65 -4.14
N ILE A 372 12.25 -7.12 -4.70
CA ILE A 372 12.26 -7.89 -5.94
C ILE A 372 11.38 -9.14 -5.80
N LYS A 373 11.57 -9.92 -4.73
CA LYS A 373 10.79 -11.13 -4.47
C LYS A 373 9.31 -10.82 -4.26
N LYS A 374 8.98 -9.72 -3.58
CA LYS A 374 7.60 -9.28 -3.40
C LYS A 374 6.93 -8.97 -4.74
N GLN A 375 7.61 -8.21 -5.60
CA GLN A 375 7.13 -7.88 -6.95
C GLN A 375 6.94 -9.12 -7.83
N GLU A 376 7.86 -10.09 -7.76
CA GLU A 376 7.70 -11.36 -8.46
C GLU A 376 6.47 -12.15 -8.00
N ASN A 377 6.21 -12.19 -6.69
CA ASN A 377 5.04 -12.85 -6.13
C ASN A 377 3.74 -12.19 -6.60
N GLU A 378 3.66 -10.86 -6.54
CA GLU A 378 2.48 -10.11 -7.00
C GLU A 378 2.20 -10.32 -8.49
N LYS A 379 3.25 -10.36 -9.32
CA LYS A 379 3.12 -10.69 -10.75
C LYS A 379 2.62 -12.11 -10.98
N ASN A 380 3.07 -13.08 -10.18
CA ASN A 380 2.63 -14.46 -10.28
C ASN A 380 1.16 -14.62 -9.85
N GLU A 381 0.75 -13.97 -8.76
CA GLU A 381 -0.65 -13.95 -8.32
C GLU A 381 -1.57 -13.30 -9.36
N LYS A 382 -1.15 -12.17 -9.95
CA LYS A 382 -1.92 -11.52 -11.00
C LYS A 382 -2.11 -12.42 -12.22
N LYS A 383 -1.07 -13.14 -12.65
CA LYS A 383 -1.16 -14.11 -13.75
C LYS A 383 -2.16 -15.23 -13.43
N GLN A 384 -2.10 -15.77 -12.21
CA GLN A 384 -3.05 -16.80 -11.77
C GLN A 384 -4.49 -16.29 -11.82
N LEU A 385 -4.75 -15.09 -11.30
CA LEU A 385 -6.07 -14.45 -11.33
C LEU A 385 -6.55 -14.14 -12.76
N GLU A 386 -5.65 -13.78 -13.68
CA GLU A 386 -5.99 -13.54 -15.09
C GLU A 386 -6.38 -14.85 -15.81
N ASP A 387 -5.66 -15.94 -15.54
CA ASP A 387 -5.96 -17.26 -16.09
C ASP A 387 -7.29 -17.82 -15.53
N GLU A 388 -7.54 -17.66 -14.23
CA GLU A 388 -8.82 -18.01 -13.60
C GLU A 388 -9.97 -17.21 -14.21
N ASN A 389 -9.82 -15.88 -14.37
CA ASN A 389 -10.81 -15.04 -15.00
C ASN A 389 -11.07 -15.42 -16.47
N ARG A 390 -10.03 -15.82 -17.21
CA ARG A 390 -10.16 -16.29 -18.59
C ARG A 390 -10.95 -17.61 -18.65
N ASN A 391 -10.72 -18.52 -17.72
CA ASN A 391 -11.45 -19.78 -17.64
C ASN A 391 -12.93 -19.53 -17.28
N LEU A 392 -13.20 -18.71 -16.27
CA LEU A 392 -14.56 -18.32 -15.88
C LEU A 392 -15.34 -17.65 -17.03
N ARG A 393 -14.67 -16.80 -17.82
CA ARG A 393 -15.29 -16.18 -19.01
C ARG A 393 -15.70 -17.21 -20.05
N LYS A 394 -14.85 -18.21 -20.33
CA LYS A 394 -15.18 -19.29 -21.27
C LYS A 394 -16.36 -20.13 -20.77
N GLU A 395 -16.40 -20.45 -19.48
CA GLU A 395 -17.52 -21.17 -18.87
C GLU A 395 -18.81 -20.35 -18.95
N TYR A 396 -18.74 -19.05 -18.66
CA TYR A 396 -19.88 -18.14 -18.78
C TYR A 396 -20.40 -18.03 -20.22
N GLU A 397 -19.51 -17.90 -21.21
CA GLU A 397 -19.88 -17.86 -22.63
C GLU A 397 -20.54 -19.17 -23.09
N ALA A 398 -19.99 -20.32 -22.69
CA ALA A 398 -20.58 -21.63 -23.00
C ALA A 398 -21.96 -21.80 -22.36
N LEU A 399 -22.13 -21.36 -21.11
CA LEU A 399 -23.43 -21.40 -20.42
C LEU A 399 -24.43 -20.44 -21.07
N SER A 400 -24.01 -19.25 -21.45
CA SER A 400 -24.83 -18.25 -22.14
C SER A 400 -25.31 -18.74 -23.51
N GLN A 401 -24.43 -19.39 -24.29
CA GLN A 401 -24.81 -20.05 -25.54
C GLN A 401 -25.85 -21.14 -25.29
N LYS A 402 -25.64 -22.00 -24.29
CA LYS A 402 -26.59 -23.05 -23.93
C LYS A 402 -27.96 -22.50 -23.50
N ILE A 403 -28.00 -21.41 -22.74
CA ILE A 403 -29.25 -20.72 -22.36
C ILE A 403 -29.95 -20.17 -23.61
N THR A 404 -29.20 -19.56 -24.53
CA THR A 404 -29.74 -19.02 -25.78
C THR A 404 -30.35 -20.12 -26.65
N GLU A 405 -29.63 -21.25 -26.79
CA GLU A 405 -30.13 -22.43 -27.50
C GLU A 405 -31.40 -22.99 -26.87
N MET A 406 -31.44 -23.15 -25.54
CA MET A 406 -32.64 -23.61 -24.82
C MET A 406 -33.83 -22.66 -25.02
N THR A 407 -33.58 -21.34 -25.00
CA THR A 407 -34.61 -20.32 -25.21
C THR A 407 -35.16 -20.37 -26.64
N GLN A 408 -34.28 -20.54 -27.63
CA GLN A 408 -34.67 -20.67 -29.03
C GLN A 408 -35.49 -21.95 -29.26
N GLN A 409 -35.09 -23.07 -28.65
CA GLN A 409 -35.85 -24.32 -28.69
C GLN A 409 -37.24 -24.18 -28.05
N GLN A 410 -37.38 -23.42 -26.97
CA GLN A 410 -38.68 -23.13 -26.37
C GLN A 410 -39.55 -22.28 -27.31
N LEU A 411 -39.00 -21.21 -27.90
CA LEU A 411 -39.72 -20.38 -28.87
C LEU A 411 -40.18 -21.17 -30.10
N ASP A 412 -39.35 -22.08 -30.61
CA ASP A 412 -39.71 -22.91 -31.75
C ASP A 412 -40.80 -23.93 -31.40
N LYS A 413 -40.79 -24.50 -30.18
CA LYS A 413 -41.89 -25.34 -29.68
C LYS A 413 -43.19 -24.55 -29.55
N GLU A 414 -43.14 -23.33 -29.02
CA GLU A 414 -44.31 -22.45 -28.92
C GLU A 414 -44.88 -22.11 -30.30
N ARG A 415 -44.03 -21.79 -31.28
CA ARG A 415 -44.43 -21.55 -32.67
C ARG A 415 -45.04 -22.79 -33.33
N GLN A 416 -44.52 -23.99 -33.03
CA GLN A 416 -45.12 -25.23 -33.53
C GLN A 416 -46.52 -25.43 -32.95
N ILE A 417 -46.68 -25.27 -31.64
CA ILE A 417 -47.99 -25.33 -30.97
C ILE A 417 -48.96 -24.30 -31.57
N GLU A 418 -48.50 -23.07 -31.83
CA GLU A 418 -49.32 -22.02 -32.44
C GLU A 418 -49.74 -22.36 -33.89
N LYS A 419 -48.82 -22.92 -34.69
CA LYS A 419 -49.13 -23.40 -36.05
C LYS A 419 -50.15 -24.54 -36.01
N GLU A 420 -49.97 -25.52 -35.13
CA GLU A 420 -50.91 -26.63 -34.95
C GLU A 420 -52.30 -26.13 -34.56
N ASN A 421 -52.37 -25.22 -33.59
CA ASN A 421 -53.62 -24.56 -33.17
C ASN A 421 -54.28 -23.80 -34.34
N THR A 422 -53.48 -23.15 -35.19
CA THR A 422 -53.98 -22.41 -36.36
C THR A 422 -54.54 -23.36 -37.43
N ILE A 423 -53.83 -24.45 -37.70
CA ILE A 423 -54.27 -25.52 -38.62
C ILE A 423 -55.57 -26.15 -38.10
N GLU A 424 -55.68 -26.39 -36.80
CA GLU A 424 -56.89 -26.94 -36.19
C GLU A 424 -58.09 -25.99 -36.35
N LYS A 425 -57.89 -24.68 -36.14
CA LYS A 425 -58.91 -23.65 -36.39
C LYS A 425 -59.33 -23.61 -37.87
N LEU A 426 -58.39 -23.74 -38.80
CA LEU A 426 -58.69 -23.78 -40.24
C LEU A 426 -59.48 -25.05 -40.62
N LYS A 427 -59.09 -26.22 -40.10
CA LYS A 427 -59.84 -27.47 -40.28
C LYS A 427 -61.29 -27.34 -39.79
N LYS A 428 -61.50 -26.76 -38.61
CA LYS A 428 -62.85 -26.47 -38.07
C LYS A 428 -63.66 -25.54 -39.00
N LYS A 429 -63.04 -24.51 -39.57
CA LYS A 429 -63.71 -23.62 -40.56
C LYS A 429 -64.10 -24.35 -41.85
N ILE A 430 -63.23 -25.20 -42.38
CA ILE A 430 -63.50 -25.99 -43.60
C ILE A 430 -64.67 -26.95 -43.38
N ILE A 431 -64.71 -27.64 -42.24
CA ILE A 431 -65.82 -28.55 -41.89
C ILE A 431 -67.14 -27.78 -41.82
N LYS A 432 -67.14 -26.59 -41.19
CA LYS A 432 -68.33 -25.72 -41.11
C LYS A 432 -68.80 -25.26 -42.49
N HIS A 433 -67.87 -24.92 -43.40
CA HIS A 433 -68.19 -24.50 -44.76
C HIS A 433 -68.77 -25.64 -45.61
N LYS A 434 -68.21 -26.85 -45.50
CA LYS A 434 -68.75 -28.04 -46.18
C LYS A 434 -70.17 -28.38 -45.68
N ALA A 435 -70.42 -28.34 -44.38
CA ALA A 435 -71.75 -28.58 -43.83
C ALA A 435 -72.81 -27.58 -44.34
N MET A 436 -72.43 -26.30 -44.49
CA MET A 436 -73.30 -25.26 -45.05
C MET A 436 -73.65 -25.52 -46.53
N GLN A 437 -72.67 -25.97 -47.33
CA GLN A 437 -72.90 -26.34 -48.73
C GLN A 437 -73.86 -27.54 -48.87
N TYR A 438 -73.72 -28.57 -48.03
CA TYR A 438 -74.65 -29.70 -48.01
C TYR A 438 -76.08 -29.28 -47.61
N GLY A 439 -76.21 -28.34 -46.67
CA GLY A 439 -77.52 -27.77 -46.30
C GLY A 439 -78.21 -27.05 -47.45
N ILE A 440 -77.48 -26.22 -48.20
CA ILE A 440 -78.01 -25.50 -49.37
C ILE A 440 -78.43 -26.47 -50.47
N PHE A 441 -77.63 -27.52 -50.72
CA PHE A 441 -77.96 -28.54 -51.72
C PHE A 441 -79.29 -29.26 -51.41
N ILE A 442 -79.52 -29.62 -50.14
CA ILE A 442 -80.77 -30.26 -49.70
C ILE A 442 -81.97 -29.33 -49.95
N VAL A 443 -81.85 -28.03 -49.67
CA VAL A 443 -82.92 -27.06 -49.91
C VAL A 443 -83.26 -26.96 -51.40
N ILE A 444 -82.25 -26.92 -52.28
CA ILE A 444 -82.46 -26.87 -53.74
C ILE A 444 -83.21 -28.12 -54.23
N VAL A 445 -82.82 -29.31 -53.74
CA VAL A 445 -83.50 -30.56 -54.09
C VAL A 445 -84.97 -30.54 -53.67
N ILE A 446 -85.28 -30.03 -52.47
CA ILE A 446 -86.66 -29.90 -51.99
C ILE A 446 -87.47 -28.95 -52.88
N VAL A 447 -86.90 -27.80 -53.28
CA VAL A 447 -87.57 -26.83 -54.15
C VAL A 447 -87.87 -27.43 -55.54
N ILE A 448 -86.93 -28.19 -56.11
CA ILE A 448 -87.14 -28.87 -57.39
C ILE A 448 -88.26 -29.91 -57.29
N VAL A 449 -88.26 -30.74 -56.23
CA VAL A 449 -89.30 -31.76 -56.03
C VAL A 449 -90.68 -31.11 -55.84
N CYS A 450 -90.78 -30.03 -55.06
CA CYS A 450 -92.03 -29.29 -54.88
C CYS A 450 -92.51 -28.61 -56.18
N GLY A 451 -91.59 -28.08 -56.98
CA GLY A 451 -91.90 -27.46 -58.28
C GLY A 451 -92.50 -28.45 -59.28
N PHE A 452 -92.05 -29.71 -59.28
CA PHE A 452 -92.59 -30.75 -60.16
C PHE A 452 -94.02 -31.19 -59.82
N ILE A 453 -94.49 -30.98 -58.59
CA ILE A 453 -95.84 -31.40 -58.15
C ILE A 453 -96.94 -30.46 -58.71
N PHE A 454 -96.60 -29.23 -59.10
CA PHE A 454 -97.56 -28.19 -59.49
C PHE A 454 -97.62 -27.90 -61.01
N ILE A 455 -96.98 -28.70 -61.86
CA ILE A 455 -96.97 -28.45 -63.32
C ILE A 455 -98.25 -29.01 -63.98
N PRO A 456 -99.07 -28.17 -64.65
CA PRO A 456 -100.24 -28.62 -65.42
C PRO A 456 -99.85 -29.53 -66.59
N LYS A 457 -100.70 -30.53 -66.88
CA LYS A 457 -100.42 -31.63 -67.83
C LYS A 457 -100.05 -31.15 -69.25
N GLU A 458 -100.54 -29.98 -69.65
CA GLU A 458 -100.32 -29.37 -70.98
C GLU A 458 -98.89 -28.83 -71.15
N TRP A 459 -98.20 -28.45 -70.07
CA TRP A 459 -96.82 -27.93 -70.11
C TRP A 459 -95.76 -29.04 -70.14
N LEU A 460 -96.13 -30.28 -69.76
CA LEU A 460 -95.22 -31.43 -69.79
C LEU A 460 -94.86 -31.85 -71.22
N GLU A 461 -95.73 -31.61 -72.19
CA GLU A 461 -95.47 -31.90 -73.61
C GLU A 461 -94.48 -30.90 -74.22
N GLU A 462 -94.59 -29.61 -73.90
CA GLU A 462 -93.63 -28.58 -74.34
C GLU A 462 -92.23 -28.75 -73.70
N ILE A 463 -92.15 -29.13 -72.42
CA ILE A 463 -90.86 -29.40 -71.76
C ILE A 463 -90.17 -30.63 -72.39
N SER A 464 -90.93 -31.63 -72.84
CA SER A 464 -90.38 -32.80 -73.55
C SER A 464 -89.73 -32.40 -74.89
N PHE A 465 -90.31 -31.41 -75.59
CA PHE A 465 -89.77 -30.87 -76.83
C PHE A 465 -88.44 -30.15 -76.60
N TRP A 466 -88.37 -29.27 -75.59
CA TRP A 466 -87.14 -28.56 -75.24
C TRP A 466 -86.03 -29.46 -74.68
N LEU A 467 -86.36 -30.50 -73.91
CA LEU A 467 -85.38 -31.49 -73.43
C LEU A 467 -84.81 -32.33 -74.58
N SER A 468 -85.56 -32.52 -75.68
CA SER A 468 -85.05 -33.19 -76.89
C SER A 468 -84.03 -32.31 -77.65
N ILE A 469 -84.22 -30.99 -77.64
CA ILE A 469 -83.32 -30.00 -78.28
C ILE A 469 -82.01 -29.82 -77.49
N ILE A 470 -82.05 -29.86 -76.15
CA ILE A 470 -80.84 -29.81 -75.32
C ILE A 470 -80.08 -31.15 -75.38
N GLY A 471 -80.78 -32.26 -75.65
CA GLY A 471 -80.21 -33.61 -75.79
C GLY A 471 -79.30 -33.85 -77.00
N SER A 472 -79.25 -32.93 -77.98
CA SER A 472 -78.34 -33.01 -79.14
C SER A 472 -76.93 -32.43 -78.92
N GLY A 473 -76.61 -31.90 -77.73
CA GLY A 473 -75.29 -31.36 -77.41
C GLY A 473 -74.78 -31.79 -76.03
N GLY A 474 -74.09 -32.93 -75.97
CA GLY A 474 -73.30 -33.34 -74.80
C GLY A 474 -73.78 -34.65 -74.15
N GLY A 475 -73.01 -35.72 -74.35
CA GLY A 475 -73.31 -37.05 -73.85
C GLY A 475 -73.30 -37.14 -72.33
N LEU A 476 -74.47 -37.40 -71.74
CA LEU A 476 -74.68 -38.05 -70.45
C LEU A 476 -76.13 -38.60 -70.39
N THR A 477 -76.53 -39.34 -71.42
CA THR A 477 -77.91 -39.78 -71.69
C THR A 477 -78.15 -41.24 -71.34
N GLY A 478 -78.23 -41.55 -70.04
CA GLY A 478 -78.68 -42.87 -69.56
C GLY A 478 -79.72 -42.78 -68.43
N GLY A 479 -79.42 -42.01 -67.38
CA GLY A 479 -80.25 -41.95 -66.17
C GLY A 479 -81.59 -41.22 -66.34
N GLY A 480 -81.61 -40.09 -67.07
CA GLY A 480 -82.81 -39.25 -67.21
C GLY A 480 -83.93 -39.90 -68.02
N LEU A 481 -83.60 -40.56 -69.14
CA LEU A 481 -84.59 -41.27 -69.98
C LEU A 481 -85.14 -42.52 -69.27
N TRP A 482 -84.31 -43.19 -68.46
CA TRP A 482 -84.73 -44.33 -67.66
C TRP A 482 -85.66 -43.91 -66.52
N LEU A 483 -85.33 -42.85 -65.79
CA LEU A 483 -86.20 -42.27 -64.76
C LEU A 483 -87.53 -41.80 -65.37
N TYR A 484 -87.51 -41.14 -66.52
CA TYR A 484 -88.73 -40.70 -67.21
C TYR A 484 -89.66 -41.87 -67.58
N LYS A 485 -89.12 -42.93 -68.20
CA LYS A 485 -89.90 -44.16 -68.50
C LYS A 485 -90.38 -44.86 -67.23
N HIS A 486 -89.58 -44.87 -66.17
CA HIS A 486 -89.96 -45.47 -64.89
C HIS A 486 -91.09 -44.68 -64.21
N PHE A 487 -91.07 -43.35 -64.26
CA PHE A 487 -92.13 -42.51 -63.68
C PHE A 487 -93.42 -42.57 -64.49
N GLN A 488 -93.35 -42.56 -65.83
CA GLN A 488 -94.51 -42.79 -66.71
C GLN A 488 -95.23 -44.10 -66.36
N LYS A 489 -94.48 -45.21 -66.24
CA LYS A 489 -95.05 -46.52 -65.90
C LYS A 489 -95.72 -46.55 -64.52
N LYS A 490 -95.16 -45.84 -63.53
CA LYS A 490 -95.73 -45.73 -62.17
C LYS A 490 -96.97 -44.83 -62.12
N ILE A 491 -97.02 -43.79 -62.95
CA ILE A 491 -98.17 -42.88 -63.07
C ILE A 491 -99.34 -43.60 -63.76
N GLU A 492 -99.09 -44.41 -64.79
CA GLU A 492 -100.11 -45.29 -65.39
C GLU A 492 -100.68 -46.30 -64.38
N THR A 493 -99.82 -46.90 -63.54
CA THR A 493 -100.29 -47.84 -62.50
C THR A 493 -101.11 -47.16 -61.40
N MET A 494 -100.78 -45.91 -61.06
CA MET A 494 -101.58 -45.13 -60.10
C MET A 494 -102.89 -44.62 -60.71
N GLN A 495 -102.90 -44.20 -61.98
CA GLN A 495 -104.12 -43.75 -62.66
C GLN A 495 -105.10 -44.89 -62.92
N ASN A 496 -104.62 -46.11 -63.20
CA ASN A 496 -105.47 -47.29 -63.31
C ASN A 496 -106.07 -47.70 -61.95
N LYS A 497 -105.30 -47.61 -60.85
CA LYS A 497 -105.82 -47.82 -59.49
C LYS A 497 -106.87 -46.79 -59.07
N ILE A 498 -106.75 -45.54 -59.54
CA ILE A 498 -107.72 -44.46 -59.25
C ILE A 498 -109.01 -44.64 -60.07
N LYS A 499 -108.95 -45.21 -61.28
CA LYS A 499 -110.14 -45.54 -62.09
C LYS A 499 -110.92 -46.76 -61.57
N GLU A 500 -110.28 -47.69 -60.87
CA GLU A 500 -110.95 -48.81 -60.19
C GLU A 500 -111.66 -48.40 -58.89
N THR A 501 -111.28 -47.30 -58.25
CA THR A 501 -111.92 -46.76 -57.03
C THR A 501 -113.04 -45.73 -57.28
N ASN A 502 -113.31 -45.33 -58.53
CA ASN A 502 -114.36 -44.36 -58.88
C ASN A 502 -115.55 -45.00 -59.62
N ASN A 503 -115.70 -46.34 -59.51
CA ASN A 503 -116.81 -47.12 -60.04
C ASN A 503 -117.50 -47.96 -58.95
N ASP A 504 -117.46 -47.49 -57.70
CA ASP A 504 -118.32 -47.90 -56.57
C ASP A 504 -118.53 -46.71 -55.60
#